data_AF-A0A453LDJ5-F1
#
_entry.id   AF-A0A453LDJ5-F1
#
_cell.length_a   1.000
_cell.length_b   1.000
_cell.length_c   1.000
_cell.angle_alpha   90.00
_cell.angle_beta   90.00
_cell.angle_gamma   90.00
#
_symmetry.space_group_name_H-M   'P 1'
#
loop_
_entity.id
_entity.type
_entity.pdbx_description
1 polymer ?
#
loop_
_entity_poly.entity_id
_entity_poly.type
_entity_poly.pdbx_seq_one_letter_code
_entity_poly.pdbx_strand_id
1 'polypeptide(L)'
;MELSRRLNLESRQVKFWFQNRRTQMKTQIERHENALLRQENDKLRTENMTIREAMRSPTCGNCGGAAVLGEVSLEEQHLRIENSRLKDELDRVCALAGKFLGRPVSAISSPLSLPSSLCSGLDLAVGSNNGFMGMGMQSIPDLMVGGSAAMRLPTGIMGGGLDDGLGGEGVAIDRGALLELGLAAMEELVKVTQVDDPLWQPSLDIGLETLNFDEYRRAFARVLGPSPAGYVSEATREVGIAIINSVDLVNSLMNEARWSEMFPCVVARASTMEIISSGMGGTRSGSIQLMRAELQVLSPLVPIREVTFLRFCKQHADGLWAIVDVSVDGVLRPDSGTGAGPAGYMGCRLLPSGCIVEDMQNGYAKVTWVVHAEYDEAAVHELY
;
A
#
# COMPACT_ATOMS: atom_id res chain seq x y z
N MET A 1 -47.76 10.43 -22.72
CA MET A 1 -49.05 11.06 -23.11
C MET A 1 -50.17 10.03 -23.26
N GLU A 2 -49.89 8.83 -23.76
CA GLU A 2 -50.91 7.79 -23.97
C GLU A 2 -51.59 7.30 -22.68
N LEU A 3 -50.84 7.16 -21.58
CA LEU A 3 -51.37 6.77 -20.27
C LEU A 3 -52.36 7.80 -19.68
N SER A 4 -52.09 9.09 -19.89
CA SER A 4 -52.93 10.21 -19.45
C SER A 4 -54.27 10.23 -20.20
N ARG A 5 -54.24 9.99 -21.52
CA ARG A 5 -55.46 9.83 -22.33
C ARG A 5 -56.27 8.59 -21.96
N ARG A 6 -55.62 7.45 -21.67
CA ARG A 6 -56.33 6.20 -21.31
C ARG A 6 -56.96 6.22 -19.92
N LEU A 7 -56.36 6.96 -18.97
CA LEU A 7 -56.83 7.05 -17.59
C LEU A 7 -57.68 8.31 -17.32
N ASN A 8 -57.86 9.17 -18.32
CA ASN A 8 -58.55 10.46 -18.20
C ASN A 8 -57.98 11.35 -17.08
N LEU A 9 -56.65 11.31 -16.91
CA LEU A 9 -55.91 12.05 -15.89
C LEU A 9 -54.98 13.06 -16.56
N GLU A 10 -54.75 14.19 -15.91
CA GLU A 10 -53.81 15.20 -16.40
C GLU A 10 -52.37 14.66 -16.36
N SER A 11 -51.54 15.03 -17.34
CA SER A 11 -50.15 14.56 -17.44
C SER A 11 -49.33 14.77 -16.14
N ARG A 12 -49.63 15.86 -15.41
CA ARG A 12 -49.03 16.15 -14.10
C ARG A 12 -49.41 15.12 -13.03
N GLN A 13 -50.67 14.69 -12.99
CA GLN A 13 -51.15 13.69 -12.03
C GLN A 13 -50.46 12.34 -12.25
N VAL A 14 -50.27 11.94 -13.51
CA VAL A 14 -49.52 10.72 -13.85
C VAL A 14 -48.06 10.83 -13.40
N LYS A 15 -47.40 11.98 -13.62
CA LYS A 15 -46.02 12.21 -13.16
C LYS A 15 -45.89 12.13 -11.64
N PHE A 16 -46.77 12.79 -10.89
CA PHE A 16 -46.77 12.72 -9.43
C PHE A 16 -47.07 11.32 -8.92
N TRP A 17 -47.94 10.57 -9.60
CA TRP A 17 -48.23 9.18 -9.23
C TRP A 17 -46.98 8.30 -9.33
N PHE A 18 -46.24 8.35 -10.45
CA PHE A 18 -45.01 7.57 -10.59
C PHE A 18 -43.92 8.02 -9.62
N GLN A 19 -43.81 9.32 -9.37
CA GLN A 19 -42.84 9.86 -8.43
C GLN A 19 -43.16 9.40 -7.00
N ASN A 20 -44.41 9.55 -6.56
CA ASN A 20 -44.87 9.07 -5.24
C ASN A 20 -44.73 7.55 -5.12
N ARG A 21 -45.07 6.79 -6.17
CA ARG A 21 -44.92 5.33 -6.18
C ARG A 21 -43.47 4.91 -6.05
N ARG A 22 -42.53 5.58 -6.74
CA ARG A 22 -41.10 5.31 -6.64
C ARG A 22 -40.57 5.62 -5.24
N THR A 23 -40.94 6.77 -4.68
CA THR A 23 -40.55 7.13 -3.30
C THR A 23 -41.11 6.13 -2.29
N GLN A 24 -42.39 5.78 -2.41
CA GLN A 24 -43.04 4.78 -1.56
C GLN A 24 -42.32 3.42 -1.63
N MET A 25 -42.01 2.96 -2.84
CA MET A 25 -41.30 1.70 -3.03
C MET A 25 -39.89 1.74 -2.43
N LYS A 26 -39.16 2.84 -2.64
CA LYS A 26 -37.82 3.02 -2.06
C LYS A 26 -37.86 2.92 -0.53
N THR A 27 -38.79 3.62 0.11
CA THR A 27 -38.97 3.56 1.56
C THR A 27 -39.38 2.17 2.05
N GLN A 28 -40.18 1.43 1.29
CA GLN A 28 -40.56 0.06 1.67
C GLN A 28 -39.37 -0.90 1.60
N ILE A 29 -38.53 -0.78 0.55
CA ILE A 29 -37.31 -1.57 0.39
C ILE A 29 -36.30 -1.23 1.49
N GLU A 30 -36.02 0.06 1.71
CA GLU A 30 -35.08 0.51 2.76
C GLU A 30 -35.50 0.03 4.16
N ARG A 31 -36.82 0.03 4.45
CA ARG A 31 -37.33 -0.51 5.74
C ARG A 31 -37.13 -2.02 5.84
N HIS A 32 -37.34 -2.76 4.76
CA HIS A 32 -37.14 -4.21 4.75
C HIS A 32 -35.65 -4.56 4.89
N GLU A 33 -34.78 -3.87 4.16
CA GLU A 33 -33.32 -4.01 4.24
C GLU A 33 -32.80 -3.65 5.63
N ASN A 34 -33.25 -2.54 6.22
CA ASN A 34 -32.86 -2.16 7.58
C ASN A 34 -33.31 -3.21 8.62
N ALA A 35 -34.47 -3.84 8.43
CA ALA A 35 -34.94 -4.91 9.30
C ALA A 35 -34.06 -6.17 9.19
N LEU A 36 -33.64 -6.56 7.98
CA LEU A 36 -32.71 -7.67 7.76
C LEU A 36 -31.35 -7.40 8.38
N LEU A 37 -30.78 -6.20 8.16
CA LEU A 37 -29.50 -5.80 8.73
C LEU A 37 -29.52 -5.78 10.26
N ARG A 38 -30.64 -5.34 10.88
CA ARG A 38 -30.80 -5.41 12.34
C ARG A 38 -30.84 -6.85 12.84
N GLN A 39 -31.57 -7.72 12.16
CA GLN A 39 -31.63 -9.14 12.49
C GLN A 39 -30.26 -9.81 12.40
N GLU A 40 -29.50 -9.52 11.34
CA GLU A 40 -28.13 -10.03 11.17
C GLU A 40 -27.18 -9.46 12.23
N ASN A 41 -27.29 -8.17 12.55
CA ASN A 41 -26.49 -7.55 13.60
C ASN A 41 -26.76 -8.17 14.98
N ASP A 42 -28.03 -8.41 15.31
CA ASP A 42 -28.41 -9.08 16.55
C ASP A 42 -27.90 -10.53 16.58
N LYS A 43 -28.00 -11.25 15.45
CA LYS A 43 -27.41 -12.60 15.31
C LYS A 43 -25.90 -12.58 15.54
N LEU A 44 -25.17 -11.70 14.86
CA LEU A 44 -23.72 -11.54 15.03
C LEU A 44 -23.36 -11.17 16.47
N ARG A 45 -24.15 -10.33 17.15
CA ARG A 45 -23.95 -10.03 18.58
C ARG A 45 -24.12 -11.27 19.44
N THR A 46 -25.13 -12.10 19.19
CA THR A 46 -25.32 -13.35 19.94
C THR A 46 -24.19 -14.36 19.71
N GLU A 47 -23.72 -14.50 18.46
CA GLU A 47 -22.57 -15.36 18.13
C GLU A 47 -21.29 -14.84 18.78
N ASN A 48 -21.03 -13.53 18.71
CA ASN A 48 -19.87 -12.91 19.33
C ASN A 48 -19.88 -13.08 20.87
N MET A 49 -21.04 -12.95 21.51
CA MET A 49 -21.22 -13.25 22.92
C MET A 49 -20.92 -14.73 23.23
N THR A 50 -21.38 -15.65 22.39
CA THR A 50 -21.15 -17.09 22.55
C THR A 50 -19.67 -17.43 22.41
N ILE A 51 -18.99 -16.86 21.41
CA ILE A 51 -17.55 -17.04 21.19
C ILE A 51 -16.76 -16.49 22.38
N ARG A 52 -17.08 -15.28 22.86
CA ARG A 52 -16.41 -14.71 24.05
C ARG A 52 -16.60 -15.57 25.29
N GLU A 53 -17.78 -16.16 25.47
CA GLU A 53 -18.05 -17.04 26.60
C GLU A 53 -17.28 -18.37 26.47
N ALA A 54 -17.22 -18.94 25.26
CA ALA A 54 -16.40 -20.12 24.98
C ALA A 54 -14.90 -19.86 25.22
N MET A 55 -14.41 -18.67 24.86
CA MET A 55 -13.04 -18.23 25.13
C MET A 55 -12.76 -17.98 26.62
N ARG A 56 -13.79 -17.69 27.43
CA ARG A 56 -13.65 -17.51 28.88
C ARG A 56 -13.49 -18.85 29.61
N SER A 57 -14.02 -19.95 29.06
CA SER A 57 -13.87 -21.30 29.60
C SER A 57 -13.51 -22.29 28.49
N PRO A 58 -12.29 -22.19 27.92
CA PRO A 58 -11.89 -23.10 26.86
C PRO A 58 -11.80 -24.52 27.42
N THR A 59 -12.36 -25.49 26.72
CA THR A 59 -12.38 -26.90 27.14
C THR A 59 -11.68 -27.74 26.08
N CYS A 60 -10.92 -28.74 26.53
CA CYS A 60 -10.21 -29.64 25.63
C CYS A 60 -11.19 -30.63 24.99
N GLY A 61 -11.26 -30.65 23.65
CA GLY A 61 -12.13 -31.55 22.89
C GLY A 61 -11.83 -33.05 23.05
N ASN A 62 -10.69 -33.43 23.63
CA ASN A 62 -10.26 -34.84 23.76
C ASN A 62 -10.47 -35.43 25.17
N CYS A 63 -10.56 -34.60 26.22
CA CYS A 63 -10.71 -35.08 27.61
C CYS A 63 -11.74 -34.32 28.45
N GLY A 64 -12.36 -33.26 27.92
CA GLY A 64 -13.37 -32.45 28.64
C GLY A 64 -12.83 -31.62 29.80
N GLY A 65 -11.51 -31.62 30.02
CA GLY A 65 -10.84 -30.75 31.01
C GLY A 65 -10.83 -29.29 30.56
N ALA A 66 -10.76 -28.36 31.52
CA ALA A 66 -10.49 -26.96 31.22
C ALA A 66 -9.14 -26.85 30.51
N ALA A 67 -9.13 -26.30 29.30
CA ALA A 67 -7.92 -25.97 28.58
C ALA A 67 -7.35 -24.71 29.24
N VAL A 68 -6.32 -24.86 30.07
CA VAL A 68 -5.59 -23.72 30.61
C VAL A 68 -4.78 -23.12 29.46
N LEU A 69 -5.33 -22.10 28.77
CA LEU A 69 -4.48 -21.05 28.23
C LEU A 69 -3.75 -20.46 29.44
N GLY A 70 -2.42 -20.49 29.39
CA GLY A 70 -1.52 -20.28 30.54
C GLY A 70 -2.06 -19.26 31.54
N GLU A 71 -1.99 -19.61 32.84
CA GLU A 71 -2.44 -18.73 33.91
C GLU A 71 -1.94 -17.31 33.63
N VAL A 72 -2.88 -16.38 33.39
CA VAL A 72 -2.60 -14.95 33.40
C VAL A 72 -1.87 -14.69 34.70
N SER A 73 -0.60 -14.30 34.62
CA SER A 73 0.21 -14.13 35.82
C SER A 73 -0.50 -13.15 36.76
N LEU A 74 -0.32 -13.33 38.08
CA LEU A 74 -0.87 -12.43 39.09
C LEU A 74 -0.53 -10.95 38.79
N GLU A 75 0.61 -10.74 38.15
CA GLU A 75 1.08 -9.45 37.64
C GLU A 75 0.24 -8.94 36.47
N GLU A 76 -0.10 -9.77 35.48
CA GLU A 76 -0.96 -9.38 34.37
C GLU A 76 -2.42 -9.11 34.82
N GLN A 77 -2.93 -9.87 35.81
CA GLN A 77 -4.21 -9.53 36.47
C GLN A 77 -4.13 -8.17 37.18
N HIS A 78 -3.07 -7.91 37.94
CA HIS A 78 -2.86 -6.62 38.59
C HIS A 78 -2.77 -5.48 37.58
N LEU A 79 -2.02 -5.65 36.49
CA LEU A 79 -1.89 -4.65 35.43
C LEU A 79 -3.23 -4.34 34.77
N ARG A 80 -4.11 -5.33 34.58
CA ARG A 80 -5.46 -5.09 34.05
C ARG A 80 -6.32 -4.28 35.02
N ILE A 81 -6.24 -4.56 36.32
CA ILE A 81 -6.94 -3.79 37.37
C ILE A 81 -6.39 -2.35 37.44
N GLU A 82 -5.07 -2.20 37.41
CA GLU A 82 -4.38 -0.90 37.41
C GLU A 82 -4.76 -0.10 36.15
N ASN A 83 -4.78 -0.73 34.98
CA ASN A 83 -5.15 -0.10 33.71
C ASN A 83 -6.62 0.36 33.72
N SER A 84 -7.54 -0.44 34.29
CA SER A 84 -8.93 0.01 34.47
C SER A 84 -9.02 1.22 35.41
N ARG A 85 -8.29 1.20 36.52
CA ARG A 85 -8.27 2.32 37.47
C ARG A 85 -7.70 3.59 36.86
N LEU A 86 -6.61 3.48 36.10
CA LEU A 86 -5.96 4.61 35.42
C LEU A 86 -6.86 5.18 34.32
N LYS A 87 -7.63 4.34 33.62
CA LYS A 87 -8.64 4.80 32.67
C LYS A 87 -9.77 5.57 33.35
N ASP A 88 -10.28 5.07 34.47
CA ASP A 88 -11.31 5.78 35.25
C ASP A 88 -10.79 7.13 35.77
N GLU A 89 -9.53 7.19 36.21
CA GLU A 89 -8.91 8.44 36.66
C GLU A 89 -8.66 9.41 35.49
N LEU A 90 -8.25 8.90 34.34
CA LEU A 90 -8.13 9.69 33.11
C LEU A 90 -9.49 10.28 32.72
N ASP A 91 -10.56 9.48 32.70
CA ASP A 91 -11.91 9.93 32.39
C ASP A 91 -12.40 10.99 33.40
N ARG A 92 -12.08 10.82 34.68
CA ARG A 92 -12.39 11.79 35.72
C ARG A 92 -11.65 13.12 35.52
N VAL A 93 -10.34 13.06 35.21
CA VAL A 93 -9.51 14.24 34.94
C VAL A 93 -9.95 14.92 33.64
N CYS A 94 -10.27 14.15 32.60
CA CYS A 94 -10.83 14.66 31.33
C CYS A 94 -12.19 15.34 31.55
N ALA A 95 -13.06 14.79 32.40
CA ALA A 95 -14.34 15.39 32.75
C ALA A 95 -14.18 16.68 33.56
N LEU A 96 -13.17 16.76 34.44
CA LEU A 96 -12.83 18.00 35.15
C LEU A 96 -12.22 19.04 34.20
N ALA A 97 -11.26 18.66 33.36
CA ALA A 97 -10.64 19.52 32.36
C ALA A 97 -11.68 20.07 31.36
N GLY A 98 -12.65 19.26 30.94
CA GLY A 98 -13.76 19.70 30.08
C GLY A 98 -14.67 20.75 30.74
N LYS A 99 -14.80 20.73 32.08
CA LYS A 99 -15.56 21.75 32.84
C LYS A 99 -14.81 23.08 32.97
N PHE A 100 -13.48 23.07 32.96
CA PHE A 100 -12.64 24.28 33.05
C PHE A 100 -12.28 24.88 31.69
N LEU A 101 -12.18 24.08 30.62
CA LEU A 101 -11.74 24.51 29.28
C LEU A 101 -12.87 24.64 28.25
N GLY A 102 -14.12 24.35 28.61
CA GLY A 102 -15.29 24.58 27.74
C GLY A 102 -15.37 23.71 26.48
N ARG A 103 -14.57 22.63 26.38
CA ARG A 103 -14.59 21.66 25.28
C ARG A 103 -14.43 20.22 25.80
N PRO A 104 -15.16 19.23 25.26
CA PRO A 104 -14.97 17.84 25.63
C PRO A 104 -13.60 17.34 25.18
N VAL A 105 -12.88 16.66 26.08
CA VAL A 105 -11.48 16.21 25.94
C VAL A 105 -11.36 14.93 25.09
N SER A 106 -12.40 14.56 24.33
CA SER A 106 -12.33 13.43 23.38
C SER A 106 -11.46 13.70 22.14
N ALA A 107 -10.70 14.80 22.13
CA ALA A 107 -9.77 15.18 21.06
C ALA A 107 -8.29 14.93 21.40
N ILE A 108 -7.97 14.29 22.53
CA ILE A 108 -6.56 14.01 22.95
C ILE A 108 -6.11 12.58 22.60
N SER A 109 -6.98 11.74 22.01
CA SER A 109 -6.57 10.45 21.43
C SER A 109 -5.83 10.57 20.08
N SER A 110 -5.51 11.79 19.64
CA SER A 110 -4.58 12.04 18.53
C SER A 110 -3.19 12.36 19.10
N PRO A 111 -2.09 11.87 18.50
CA PRO A 111 -0.75 12.09 19.03
C PRO A 111 -0.44 13.59 19.11
N LEU A 112 0.07 13.99 20.27
CA LEU A 112 0.52 15.33 20.59
C LEU A 112 1.52 15.85 19.54
N SER A 113 1.11 16.82 18.73
CA SER A 113 2.01 17.87 18.28
C SER A 113 2.13 18.90 19.41
N LEU A 114 3.25 18.87 20.15
CA LEU A 114 3.59 19.97 21.06
C LEU A 114 3.77 21.26 20.24
N PRO A 115 3.20 22.41 20.65
CA PRO A 115 3.60 23.69 20.10
C PRO A 115 4.94 24.08 20.73
N SER A 116 5.96 24.23 19.90
CA SER A 116 7.18 24.96 20.25
C SER A 116 6.80 26.40 20.60
N SER A 117 6.89 26.73 21.88
CA SER A 117 6.68 28.07 22.39
C SER A 117 7.86 28.97 22.01
N LEU A 118 7.53 30.22 21.63
CA LEU A 118 8.38 31.42 21.60
C LEU A 118 9.40 31.56 20.46
N CYS A 119 8.97 32.15 19.34
CA CYS A 119 9.62 33.34 18.78
C CYS A 119 8.59 34.19 18.02
N SER A 120 8.64 35.50 18.26
CA SER A 120 7.66 36.53 17.96
C SER A 120 7.53 36.95 16.49
N GLY A 121 6.36 37.50 16.12
CA GLY A 121 6.24 38.41 14.96
C GLY A 121 4.85 38.45 14.32
N LEU A 122 4.03 39.42 14.72
CA LEU A 122 2.75 39.82 14.08
C LEU A 122 2.94 40.12 12.58
N ASP A 123 1.97 39.81 11.70
CA ASP A 123 0.89 40.76 11.40
C ASP A 123 -0.24 40.18 10.53
N LEU A 124 -1.44 40.75 10.72
CA LEU A 124 -2.70 40.40 10.08
C LEU A 124 -2.83 40.96 8.66
N ALA A 125 -3.51 40.23 7.76
CA ALA A 125 -4.39 40.85 6.77
C ALA A 125 -5.52 39.90 6.31
N VAL A 126 -6.74 40.43 6.42
CA VAL A 126 -8.04 39.90 6.06
C VAL A 126 -8.33 40.13 4.57
N GLY A 127 -9.07 39.24 3.90
CA GLY A 127 -9.69 39.59 2.61
C GLY A 127 -10.40 38.46 1.88
N SER A 128 -11.70 38.31 2.12
CA SER A 128 -12.66 37.66 1.20
C SER A 128 -12.70 38.37 -0.15
N ASN A 129 -12.86 37.66 -1.29
CA ASN A 129 -14.09 37.63 -2.09
C ASN A 129 -13.94 36.97 -3.49
N ASN A 130 -15.06 36.40 -3.91
CA ASN A 130 -15.46 35.88 -5.23
C ASN A 130 -14.94 36.60 -6.49
N GLY A 131 -14.73 35.76 -7.52
CA GLY A 131 -15.39 35.91 -8.84
C GLY A 131 -14.51 36.32 -10.01
N PHE A 132 -14.47 35.50 -11.07
CA PHE A 132 -14.92 35.85 -12.44
C PHE A 132 -14.39 34.88 -13.53
N MET A 133 -15.36 34.23 -14.19
CA MET A 133 -15.51 33.80 -15.60
C MET A 133 -14.32 33.77 -16.59
N GLY A 134 -14.30 32.74 -17.45
CA GLY A 134 -13.67 32.84 -18.78
C GLY A 134 -13.51 31.54 -19.58
N MET A 135 -14.61 31.03 -20.14
CA MET A 135 -14.79 30.36 -21.46
C MET A 135 -13.61 29.58 -22.08
N GLY A 136 -13.81 28.31 -22.46
CA GLY A 136 -14.12 28.01 -23.86
C GLY A 136 -14.09 26.51 -24.17
N MET A 137 -14.86 26.14 -25.19
CA MET A 137 -15.54 24.85 -25.40
C MET A 137 -14.96 24.12 -26.63
N GLN A 138 -15.38 22.84 -26.82
CA GLN A 138 -15.42 22.05 -28.08
C GLN A 138 -14.19 21.15 -28.35
N SER A 139 -14.27 19.92 -28.88
CA SER A 139 -15.33 18.92 -29.18
C SER A 139 -14.65 17.65 -29.75
N ILE A 140 -15.25 16.48 -29.49
CA ILE A 140 -15.00 15.12 -30.06
C ILE A 140 -15.64 15.05 -31.48
N PRO A 141 -15.18 14.25 -32.51
CA PRO A 141 -15.36 12.78 -32.52
C PRO A 141 -14.43 11.83 -33.34
N ASP A 142 -14.47 10.56 -32.87
CA ASP A 142 -14.40 9.23 -33.52
C ASP A 142 -13.40 8.92 -34.66
N LEU A 143 -12.64 7.81 -34.53
CA LEU A 143 -12.83 6.60 -35.36
C LEU A 143 -12.04 5.38 -34.83
N MET A 144 -12.71 4.22 -34.86
CA MET A 144 -12.24 2.87 -34.58
C MET A 144 -11.30 2.34 -35.70
N VAL A 145 -10.42 1.39 -35.37
CA VAL A 145 -10.09 0.13 -36.10
C VAL A 145 -8.67 -0.34 -35.75
N GLY A 146 -8.54 -1.61 -35.39
CA GLY A 146 -7.33 -2.24 -34.89
C GLY A 146 -6.24 -2.55 -35.92
N GLY A 147 -5.13 -3.05 -35.39
CA GLY A 147 -4.03 -3.62 -36.17
C GLY A 147 -2.74 -3.63 -35.37
N SER A 148 -2.25 -4.82 -35.03
CA SER A 148 -0.92 -5.04 -34.48
C SER A 148 0.15 -4.50 -35.45
N ALA A 149 1.08 -3.69 -34.95
CA ALA A 149 2.32 -3.40 -35.67
C ALA A 149 3.45 -3.02 -34.71
N ALA A 150 4.59 -3.68 -34.91
CA ALA A 150 5.82 -3.56 -34.14
C ALA A 150 6.35 -2.12 -34.07
N MET A 151 6.80 -1.71 -32.87
CA MET A 151 7.53 -0.47 -32.68
C MET A 151 8.94 -0.60 -33.26
N ARG A 152 9.17 0.06 -34.40
CA ARG A 152 10.49 0.42 -34.91
C ARG A 152 10.92 1.75 -34.27
N LEU A 153 12.09 1.78 -33.64
CA LEU A 153 12.74 3.04 -33.22
C LEU A 153 13.20 3.85 -34.45
N PRO A 154 13.11 5.19 -34.45
CA PRO A 154 13.80 6.01 -35.42
C PRO A 154 15.26 6.22 -34.98
N THR A 155 16.17 5.85 -35.86
CA THR A 155 17.59 6.18 -35.81
C THR A 155 17.80 7.59 -36.36
N GLY A 156 18.59 8.42 -35.65
CA GLY A 156 19.27 9.58 -36.21
C GLY A 156 18.94 10.93 -35.58
N ILE A 157 19.89 11.49 -34.83
CA ILE A 157 20.62 12.72 -35.16
C ILE A 157 21.89 12.75 -34.29
N MET A 158 23.03 12.73 -34.97
CA MET A 158 24.36 13.02 -34.43
C MET A 158 24.59 14.54 -34.44
N GLY A 159 25.30 15.04 -33.42
CA GLY A 159 25.90 16.38 -33.38
C GLY A 159 25.64 17.08 -32.05
N GLY A 160 26.62 17.45 -31.23
CA GLY A 160 28.08 17.36 -31.31
C GLY A 160 28.65 17.54 -29.90
N GLY A 161 29.84 17.00 -29.67
CA GLY A 161 30.50 16.99 -28.37
C GLY A 161 31.06 18.35 -27.95
N LEU A 162 31.20 18.50 -26.63
CA LEU A 162 32.29 19.21 -25.98
C LEU A 162 32.67 18.36 -24.75
N ASP A 163 33.85 17.79 -24.82
CA ASP A 163 34.56 17.10 -23.74
C ASP A 163 35.57 18.09 -23.15
N ASP A 164 35.50 18.31 -21.84
CA ASP A 164 36.57 18.74 -20.91
C ASP A 164 35.89 18.82 -19.52
N GLY A 165 36.10 17.94 -18.54
CA GLY A 165 37.33 17.32 -18.10
C GLY A 165 37.64 17.86 -16.71
N LEU A 166 37.21 17.18 -15.64
CA LEU A 166 37.76 17.31 -14.27
C LEU A 166 37.29 16.10 -13.43
N GLY A 167 38.27 15.41 -12.85
CA GLY A 167 38.15 14.06 -12.31
C GLY A 167 37.22 13.89 -11.10
N GLY A 168 36.53 12.75 -11.12
CA GLY A 168 36.00 12.06 -9.96
C GLY A 168 35.81 10.61 -10.38
N GLU A 169 36.58 9.69 -9.81
CA GLU A 169 36.27 8.26 -9.83
C GLU A 169 34.99 8.02 -9.00
N GLY A 170 33.85 8.42 -9.56
CA GLY A 170 32.55 7.88 -9.22
C GLY A 170 32.23 6.83 -10.28
N VAL A 171 31.94 5.60 -9.87
CA VAL A 171 31.40 4.56 -10.77
C VAL A 171 30.19 5.18 -11.47
N ALA A 172 30.33 5.57 -12.74
CA ALA A 172 29.24 6.12 -13.52
C ALA A 172 28.29 4.96 -13.78
N ILE A 173 27.18 4.92 -13.04
CA ILE A 173 26.18 3.88 -13.16
C ILE A 173 25.64 3.94 -14.59
N ASP A 174 25.74 2.83 -15.33
CA ASP A 174 25.20 2.77 -16.68
C ASP A 174 23.66 2.87 -16.62
N ARG A 175 23.14 4.04 -17.01
CA ARG A 175 21.70 4.28 -17.09
C ARG A 175 21.02 3.28 -18.03
N GLY A 176 21.72 2.78 -19.05
CA GLY A 176 21.23 1.72 -19.93
C GLY A 176 20.94 0.43 -19.15
N ALA A 177 21.92 -0.07 -18.41
CA ALA A 177 21.76 -1.25 -17.54
C ALA A 177 20.64 -1.09 -16.50
N LEU A 178 20.45 0.09 -15.90
CA LEU A 178 19.34 0.34 -14.97
C LEU A 178 17.97 0.27 -15.65
N LEU A 179 17.85 0.77 -16.88
CA LEU A 179 16.62 0.67 -17.68
C LEU A 179 16.30 -0.79 -18.01
N GLU A 180 17.29 -1.57 -18.44
CA GLU A 180 17.13 -3.00 -18.72
C GLU A 180 16.73 -3.78 -17.46
N LEU A 181 17.38 -3.51 -16.33
CA LEU A 181 17.05 -4.08 -15.03
C LEU A 181 15.60 -3.78 -14.63
N GLY A 182 15.16 -2.53 -14.75
CA GLY A 182 13.78 -2.13 -14.46
C GLY A 182 12.77 -2.83 -15.36
N LEU A 183 13.03 -2.92 -16.66
CA LEU A 183 12.15 -3.62 -17.60
C LEU A 183 12.04 -5.11 -17.30
N ALA A 184 13.16 -5.79 -17.02
CA ALA A 184 13.19 -7.21 -16.67
C ALA A 184 12.44 -7.48 -15.36
N ALA A 185 12.66 -6.63 -14.33
CA ALA A 185 11.96 -6.73 -13.06
C ALA A 185 10.44 -6.53 -13.21
N MET A 186 10.01 -5.58 -14.05
CA MET A 186 8.60 -5.34 -14.33
C MET A 186 7.93 -6.53 -15.01
N GLU A 187 8.57 -7.11 -16.02
CA GLU A 187 8.08 -8.31 -16.69
C GLU A 187 7.95 -9.48 -15.71
N GLU A 188 8.95 -9.68 -14.85
CA GLU A 188 8.93 -10.69 -13.80
C GLU A 188 7.79 -10.47 -12.81
N LEU A 189 7.61 -9.25 -12.27
CA LEU A 189 6.53 -8.95 -11.31
C LEU A 189 5.14 -9.20 -11.92
N VAL A 190 4.92 -8.77 -13.15
CA VAL A 190 3.63 -8.99 -13.83
C VAL A 190 3.38 -10.48 -14.04
N LYS A 191 4.41 -11.25 -14.37
CA LYS A 191 4.28 -12.70 -14.54
C LYS A 191 4.08 -13.42 -13.20
N VAL A 192 4.81 -13.05 -12.15
CA VAL A 192 4.72 -13.69 -10.82
C VAL A 192 3.37 -13.46 -10.15
N THR A 193 2.72 -12.33 -10.45
CA THR A 193 1.38 -12.00 -9.94
C THR A 193 0.24 -12.67 -10.71
N GLN A 194 0.49 -13.16 -11.93
CA GLN A 194 -0.52 -13.82 -12.79
C GLN A 194 -0.53 -15.36 -12.66
N VAL A 195 0.55 -15.95 -12.18
CA VAL A 195 0.65 -17.39 -11.97
C VAL A 195 0.22 -17.70 -10.54
N ASP A 196 -0.66 -18.68 -10.36
CA ASP A 196 -1.10 -19.15 -9.04
C ASP A 196 -0.40 -20.48 -8.70
N ASP A 197 -1.14 -21.58 -8.53
CA ASP A 197 -0.58 -22.91 -8.29
C ASP A 197 0.18 -23.43 -9.53
N PRO A 198 1.39 -24.04 -9.39
CA PRO A 198 2.08 -24.42 -8.16
C PRO A 198 3.11 -23.40 -7.64
N LEU A 199 3.12 -22.18 -8.20
CA LEU A 199 4.10 -21.15 -7.86
C LEU A 199 3.84 -20.57 -6.46
N TRP A 200 2.59 -20.32 -6.12
CA TRP A 200 2.18 -19.81 -4.81
C TRP A 200 1.51 -20.91 -4.00
N GLN A 201 1.92 -21.02 -2.74
CA GLN A 201 1.42 -22.00 -1.80
C GLN A 201 0.72 -21.29 -0.64
N PRO A 202 -0.41 -21.82 -0.13
CA PRO A 202 -1.04 -21.27 1.07
C PRO A 202 -0.08 -21.32 2.27
N SER A 203 0.08 -20.18 2.96
CA SER A 203 0.79 -20.14 4.24
C SER A 203 -0.08 -20.70 5.38
N LEU A 204 0.54 -20.95 6.53
CA LEU A 204 -0.17 -21.23 7.79
C LEU A 204 -0.96 -20.00 8.27
N ASP A 205 -0.52 -18.81 7.87
CA ASP A 205 -1.19 -17.54 8.18
C ASP A 205 -2.35 -17.26 7.21
N ILE A 206 -3.49 -16.83 7.76
CA ILE A 206 -4.72 -16.62 6.99
C ILE A 206 -4.51 -15.51 5.96
N GLY A 207 -4.66 -15.85 4.67
CA GLY A 207 -4.67 -14.88 3.57
C GLY A 207 -3.30 -14.56 2.98
N LEU A 208 -2.22 -15.14 3.50
CA LEU A 208 -0.87 -14.98 2.97
C LEU A 208 -0.48 -16.20 2.14
N GLU A 209 0.13 -15.96 0.97
CA GLU A 209 0.72 -17.01 0.14
C GLU A 209 2.24 -16.88 0.15
N THR A 210 2.95 -18.02 0.18
CA THR A 210 4.40 -18.09 0.11
C THR A 210 4.85 -18.64 -1.24
N LEU A 211 6.02 -18.22 -1.69
CA LEU A 211 6.55 -18.61 -2.99
C LEU A 211 7.22 -20.00 -2.93
N ASN A 212 6.88 -20.85 -3.89
CA ASN A 212 7.63 -22.07 -4.13
C ASN A 212 8.92 -21.75 -4.89
N PHE A 213 10.05 -21.71 -4.18
CA PHE A 213 11.35 -21.37 -4.75
C PHE A 213 11.85 -22.35 -5.83
N ASP A 214 11.41 -23.61 -5.82
CA ASP A 214 11.77 -24.57 -6.86
C ASP A 214 11.07 -24.27 -8.17
N GLU A 215 9.76 -24.01 -8.11
CA GLU A 215 8.97 -23.62 -9.28
C GLU A 215 9.39 -22.25 -9.80
N TYR A 216 9.64 -21.30 -8.89
CA TYR A 216 10.17 -19.98 -9.26
C TYR A 216 11.51 -20.09 -10.00
N ARG A 217 12.47 -20.89 -9.48
CA ARG A 217 13.76 -21.11 -10.17
C ARG A 217 13.63 -21.77 -11.53
N ARG A 218 12.58 -22.56 -11.77
CA ARG A 218 12.31 -23.19 -13.08
C ARG A 218 11.66 -22.21 -14.07
N ALA A 219 10.78 -21.33 -13.57
CA ALA A 219 9.94 -20.47 -14.40
C ALA A 219 10.54 -19.08 -14.73
N PHE A 220 11.53 -18.64 -13.96
CA PHE A 220 12.11 -17.29 -14.06
C PHE A 220 13.63 -17.33 -14.22
N ALA A 221 14.13 -16.55 -15.19
CA ALA A 221 15.55 -16.24 -15.27
C ALA A 221 15.85 -15.15 -14.23
N ARG A 222 16.74 -15.43 -13.28
CA ARG A 222 16.99 -14.46 -12.19
C ARG A 222 17.50 -13.13 -12.77
N VAL A 223 16.77 -12.07 -12.45
CA VAL A 223 17.13 -10.68 -12.75
C VAL A 223 18.43 -10.28 -12.03
N LEU A 224 18.63 -10.80 -10.82
CA LEU A 224 19.85 -10.63 -10.03
C LEU A 224 20.73 -11.88 -10.08
N GLY A 225 22.04 -11.71 -9.86
CA GLY A 225 22.98 -12.82 -9.76
C GLY A 225 22.65 -13.82 -8.63
N PRO A 226 23.47 -14.87 -8.46
CA PRO A 226 23.25 -15.86 -7.40
C PRO A 226 23.13 -15.21 -6.02
N SER A 227 22.34 -15.84 -5.15
CA SER A 227 22.20 -15.38 -3.76
C SER A 227 23.56 -15.51 -3.05
N PRO A 228 23.99 -14.47 -2.29
CA PRO A 228 25.19 -14.57 -1.47
C PRO A 228 25.11 -15.73 -0.47
N ALA A 229 26.26 -16.29 -0.11
CA ALA A 229 26.31 -17.35 0.89
C ALA A 229 25.85 -16.81 2.26
N GLY A 230 25.00 -17.57 2.95
CA GLY A 230 24.41 -17.20 4.24
C GLY A 230 23.08 -16.46 4.15
N TYR A 231 22.64 -16.12 2.93
CA TYR A 231 21.35 -15.45 2.76
C TYR A 231 20.21 -16.47 2.69
N VAL A 232 19.07 -16.08 3.23
CA VAL A 232 17.78 -16.75 3.06
C VAL A 232 16.88 -15.93 2.16
N SER A 233 16.11 -16.63 1.33
CA SER A 233 15.09 -16.02 0.46
C SER A 233 13.72 -16.11 1.14
N GLU A 234 12.99 -15.02 1.14
CA GLU A 234 11.62 -14.95 1.63
C GLU A 234 10.76 -14.24 0.57
N ALA A 235 9.59 -14.82 0.28
CA ALA A 235 8.65 -14.20 -0.65
C ALA A 235 7.21 -14.48 -0.26
N THR A 236 6.42 -13.41 -0.24
CA THR A 236 5.01 -13.42 0.15
C THR A 236 4.16 -12.66 -0.87
N ARG A 237 2.91 -13.11 -1.03
CA ARG A 237 1.89 -12.45 -1.83
C ARG A 237 0.62 -12.27 -1.03
N GLU A 238 0.03 -11.08 -1.17
CA GLU A 238 -1.26 -10.75 -0.57
C GLU A 238 -2.11 -9.94 -1.55
N VAL A 239 -3.42 -10.13 -1.49
CA VAL A 239 -4.40 -9.34 -2.26
C VAL A 239 -5.33 -8.61 -1.29
N GLY A 240 -5.35 -7.29 -1.39
CA GLY A 240 -6.15 -6.42 -0.54
C GLY A 240 -6.93 -5.36 -1.32
N ILE A 241 -7.88 -4.69 -0.65
CA ILE A 241 -8.62 -3.56 -1.21
C ILE A 241 -8.23 -2.30 -0.45
N ALA A 242 -7.82 -1.26 -1.17
CA ALA A 242 -7.46 0.04 -0.63
C ALA A 242 -8.54 1.09 -0.97
N ILE A 243 -8.95 1.89 0.02
CA ILE A 243 -9.97 2.94 -0.10
C ILE A 243 -9.35 4.20 -0.72
N ILE A 244 -8.82 4.06 -1.93
CA ILE A 244 -8.12 5.10 -2.69
C ILE A 244 -8.13 4.69 -4.18
N ASN A 245 -8.14 5.63 -5.11
CA ASN A 245 -8.02 5.30 -6.54
C ASN A 245 -6.57 4.96 -6.91
N SER A 246 -6.37 4.31 -8.05
CA SER A 246 -5.07 3.84 -8.51
C SER A 246 -4.06 4.98 -8.67
N VAL A 247 -4.48 6.12 -9.21
CA VAL A 247 -3.60 7.26 -9.49
C VAL A 247 -3.06 7.89 -8.21
N ASP A 248 -3.91 8.12 -7.23
CA ASP A 248 -3.52 8.70 -5.94
C ASP A 248 -2.65 7.74 -5.12
N LEU A 249 -2.95 6.43 -5.18
CA LEU A 249 -2.11 5.40 -4.57
C LEU A 249 -0.73 5.36 -5.21
N VAL A 250 -0.64 5.30 -6.54
CA VAL A 250 0.62 5.30 -7.29
C VAL A 250 1.42 6.57 -6.99
N ASN A 251 0.79 7.74 -6.96
CA ASN A 251 1.47 8.98 -6.62
C ASN A 251 2.03 9.00 -5.19
N SER A 252 1.32 8.36 -4.26
CA SER A 252 1.76 8.26 -2.86
C SER A 252 2.90 7.25 -2.70
N LEU A 253 2.86 6.12 -3.40
CA LEU A 253 3.94 5.13 -3.43
C LEU A 253 5.21 5.67 -4.14
N MET A 254 5.06 6.49 -5.17
CA MET A 254 6.17 7.11 -5.91
C MET A 254 6.70 8.40 -5.25
N ASN A 255 6.28 8.73 -4.04
CA ASN A 255 6.76 9.87 -3.26
C ASN A 255 7.38 9.36 -1.95
N GLU A 256 8.65 9.65 -1.71
CA GLU A 256 9.41 9.11 -0.58
C GLU A 256 8.77 9.42 0.79
N ALA A 257 8.30 10.65 1.01
CA ALA A 257 7.72 11.08 2.28
C ALA A 257 6.41 10.35 2.52
N ARG A 258 5.50 10.38 1.53
CA ARG A 258 4.20 9.68 1.63
C ARG A 258 4.37 8.18 1.77
N TRP A 259 5.31 7.57 1.05
CA TRP A 259 5.58 6.14 1.16
C TRP A 259 6.04 5.78 2.58
N SER A 260 6.97 6.54 3.17
CA SER A 260 7.40 6.31 4.55
C SER A 260 6.27 6.53 5.58
N GLU A 261 5.42 7.53 5.37
CA GLU A 261 4.26 7.81 6.23
C GLU A 261 3.19 6.72 6.15
N MET A 262 3.03 6.08 4.98
CA MET A 262 2.05 5.00 4.78
C MET A 262 2.48 3.69 5.45
N PHE A 263 3.78 3.44 5.59
CA PHE A 263 4.31 2.17 6.10
C PHE A 263 5.29 2.37 7.27
N PRO A 264 4.90 3.05 8.37
CA PRO A 264 5.83 3.41 9.44
C PRO A 264 6.40 2.20 10.19
N CYS A 265 5.71 1.06 10.15
CA CYS A 265 6.16 -0.17 10.79
C CYS A 265 7.20 -0.94 9.97
N VAL A 266 7.36 -0.61 8.68
CA VAL A 266 8.22 -1.33 7.73
C VAL A 266 9.31 -0.42 7.16
N VAL A 267 8.99 0.84 6.89
CA VAL A 267 9.89 1.84 6.29
C VAL A 267 10.25 2.87 7.36
N ALA A 268 11.44 2.74 7.94
CA ALA A 268 11.94 3.70 8.92
C ALA A 268 12.29 5.03 8.24
N ARG A 269 13.00 4.97 7.10
CA ARG A 269 13.43 6.12 6.30
C ARG A 269 13.45 5.75 4.82
N ALA A 270 13.17 6.73 3.97
CA ALA A 270 13.26 6.60 2.52
C ALA A 270 13.81 7.89 1.91
N SER A 271 14.57 7.78 0.82
CA SER A 271 15.09 8.91 0.05
C SER A 271 15.28 8.55 -1.41
N THR A 272 14.90 9.45 -2.30
CA THR A 272 15.15 9.39 -3.73
C THR A 272 16.58 9.89 -4.01
N MET A 273 17.44 8.99 -4.45
CA MET A 273 18.83 9.30 -4.77
C MET A 273 18.93 9.97 -6.15
N GLU A 274 18.22 9.42 -7.14
CA GLU A 274 18.24 9.93 -8.51
C GLU A 274 16.91 9.63 -9.22
N ILE A 275 16.46 10.56 -10.08
CA ILE A 275 15.36 10.30 -11.02
C ILE A 275 15.97 9.94 -12.37
N ILE A 276 15.89 8.66 -12.74
CA ILE A 276 16.44 8.13 -13.99
C ILE A 276 15.50 8.44 -15.16
N SER A 277 14.19 8.33 -14.92
CA SER A 277 13.13 8.70 -15.85
C SER A 277 11.96 9.33 -15.10
N SER A 278 11.50 10.49 -15.58
CA SER A 278 10.39 11.24 -14.96
C SER A 278 9.00 10.78 -15.39
N GLY A 279 8.89 9.81 -16.30
CA GLY A 279 7.63 9.31 -16.84
C GLY A 279 7.17 10.04 -18.10
N MET A 280 6.09 9.55 -18.72
CA MET A 280 5.58 10.02 -20.01
C MET A 280 4.29 10.84 -19.86
N GLY A 281 4.21 11.95 -20.60
CA GLY A 281 2.97 12.70 -20.79
C GLY A 281 2.36 13.30 -19.51
N GLY A 282 3.18 13.61 -18.50
CA GLY A 282 2.72 14.12 -17.20
C GLY A 282 2.14 13.05 -16.27
N THR A 283 2.18 11.78 -16.67
CA THR A 283 1.82 10.63 -15.83
C THR A 283 3.05 10.01 -15.19
N ARG A 284 2.86 9.19 -14.16
CA ARG A 284 3.95 8.38 -13.56
C ARG A 284 4.36 7.18 -14.42
N SER A 285 3.67 6.91 -15.53
CA SER A 285 3.96 5.76 -16.38
C SER A 285 5.32 5.94 -17.07
N GLY A 286 6.19 4.95 -16.95
CA GLY A 286 7.56 5.06 -17.45
C GLY A 286 8.54 5.69 -16.45
N SER A 287 8.10 6.05 -15.24
CA SER A 287 8.96 6.71 -14.25
C SER A 287 9.84 5.70 -13.53
N ILE A 288 11.13 5.98 -13.46
CA ILE A 288 12.15 5.15 -12.82
C ILE A 288 12.94 6.03 -11.85
N GLN A 289 13.02 5.61 -10.59
CA GLN A 289 13.72 6.28 -9.52
C GLN A 289 14.73 5.33 -8.88
N LEU A 290 15.93 5.82 -8.61
CA LEU A 290 16.88 5.15 -7.72
C LEU A 290 16.56 5.59 -6.29
N MET A 291 16.17 4.64 -5.45
CA MET A 291 15.70 4.85 -4.09
C MET A 291 16.66 4.21 -3.09
N ARG A 292 16.77 4.80 -1.91
CA ARG A 292 17.40 4.21 -0.73
C ARG A 292 16.38 4.17 0.40
N ALA A 293 16.28 3.04 1.10
CA ALA A 293 15.38 2.89 2.23
C ALA A 293 16.04 2.13 3.39
N GLU A 294 15.64 2.49 4.59
CA GLU A 294 15.90 1.75 5.82
C GLU A 294 14.63 0.99 6.18
N LEU A 295 14.68 -0.34 6.02
CA LEU A 295 13.58 -1.25 6.33
C LEU A 295 13.73 -1.78 7.75
N GLN A 296 12.63 -1.77 8.51
CA GLN A 296 12.61 -2.20 9.90
C GLN A 296 11.55 -3.25 10.14
N VAL A 297 11.81 -4.08 11.14
CA VAL A 297 10.81 -4.89 11.84
C VAL A 297 10.70 -4.30 13.23
N LEU A 298 9.49 -4.29 13.82
CA LEU A 298 9.26 -3.75 15.17
C LEU A 298 9.76 -4.71 16.26
N SER A 299 11.01 -5.16 16.16
CA SER A 299 11.70 -6.01 17.11
C SER A 299 13.15 -5.56 17.26
N PRO A 300 13.66 -5.36 18.49
CA PRO A 300 15.08 -5.02 18.70
C PRO A 300 16.03 -6.18 18.35
N LEU A 301 15.48 -7.38 18.09
CA LEU A 301 16.22 -8.58 17.71
C LEU A 301 16.52 -8.65 16.21
N VAL A 302 15.91 -7.75 15.42
CA VAL A 302 16.12 -7.64 13.98
C VAL A 302 16.75 -6.28 13.68
N PRO A 303 17.98 -6.23 13.16
CA PRO A 303 18.61 -4.96 12.81
C PRO A 303 17.88 -4.29 11.64
N ILE A 304 17.94 -2.96 11.58
CA ILE A 304 17.46 -2.18 10.43
C ILE A 304 18.27 -2.58 9.20
N ARG A 305 17.56 -2.87 8.11
CA ARG A 305 18.12 -3.30 6.84
C ARG A 305 18.12 -2.14 5.86
N GLU A 306 19.30 -1.72 5.45
CA GLU A 306 19.44 -0.70 4.43
C GLU A 306 19.46 -1.32 3.04
N VAL A 307 18.65 -0.78 2.12
CA VAL A 307 18.55 -1.25 0.73
C VAL A 307 18.57 -0.08 -0.24
N THR A 308 19.30 -0.26 -1.35
CA THR A 308 19.27 0.64 -2.51
C THR A 308 18.63 -0.12 -3.68
N PHE A 309 17.57 0.43 -4.26
CA PHE A 309 16.76 -0.25 -5.26
C PHE A 309 16.25 0.71 -6.34
N LEU A 310 15.96 0.17 -7.52
CA LEU A 310 15.18 0.86 -8.54
C LEU A 310 13.70 0.67 -8.26
N ARG A 311 12.96 1.78 -8.24
CA ARG A 311 11.51 1.79 -8.30
C ARG A 311 11.06 2.17 -9.71
N PHE A 312 10.40 1.26 -10.41
CA PHE A 312 9.85 1.48 -11.75
C PHE A 312 8.33 1.41 -11.73
N CYS A 313 7.68 2.47 -12.21
CA CYS A 313 6.23 2.58 -12.33
C CYS A 313 5.79 2.57 -13.80
N LYS A 314 4.79 1.74 -14.12
CA LYS A 314 4.23 1.62 -15.46
C LYS A 314 2.72 1.43 -15.41
N GLN A 315 2.02 2.15 -16.26
CA GLN A 315 0.60 1.91 -16.52
C GLN A 315 0.48 0.86 -17.62
N HIS A 316 -0.24 -0.24 -17.34
CA HIS A 316 -0.46 -1.34 -18.28
C HIS A 316 -1.76 -1.18 -19.07
N ALA A 317 -2.79 -0.61 -18.43
CA ALA A 317 -4.06 -0.26 -19.05
C ALA A 317 -4.72 0.90 -18.27
N ASP A 318 -5.84 1.41 -18.77
CA ASP A 318 -6.62 2.38 -18.01
C ASP A 318 -7.06 1.77 -16.67
N GLY A 319 -6.79 2.47 -15.57
CA GLY A 319 -7.00 1.98 -14.21
C GLY A 319 -6.11 0.81 -13.75
N LEU A 320 -5.10 0.38 -14.54
CA LEU A 320 -4.19 -0.71 -14.17
C LEU A 320 -2.72 -0.26 -14.15
N TRP A 321 -2.12 -0.29 -12.97
CA TRP A 321 -0.76 0.16 -12.71
C TRP A 321 0.08 -0.95 -12.10
N ALA A 322 1.37 -0.93 -12.39
CA ALA A 322 2.37 -1.77 -11.77
C ALA A 322 3.52 -0.91 -11.24
N ILE A 323 3.96 -1.20 -10.02
CA ILE A 323 5.15 -0.61 -9.41
C ILE A 323 6.04 -1.76 -8.98
N VAL A 324 7.28 -1.76 -9.45
CA VAL A 324 8.28 -2.77 -9.08
C VAL A 324 9.51 -2.11 -8.45
N ASP A 325 9.99 -2.73 -7.39
CA ASP A 325 11.20 -2.44 -6.64
C ASP A 325 12.18 -3.60 -6.84
N VAL A 326 13.41 -3.30 -7.26
CA VAL A 326 14.47 -4.31 -7.43
C VAL A 326 15.82 -3.73 -7.00
N SER A 327 16.56 -4.47 -6.20
CA SER A 327 17.91 -4.09 -5.76
C SER A 327 18.83 -3.84 -6.96
N VAL A 328 19.73 -2.86 -6.84
CA VAL A 328 20.70 -2.52 -7.89
C VAL A 328 22.08 -3.12 -7.68
N ASP A 329 22.23 -3.95 -6.66
CA ASP A 329 23.53 -4.41 -6.15
C ASP A 329 24.33 -5.19 -7.20
N GLY A 330 23.64 -5.94 -8.07
CA GLY A 330 24.25 -6.68 -9.18
C GLY A 330 24.74 -5.79 -10.34
N VAL A 331 24.20 -4.58 -10.47
CA VAL A 331 24.54 -3.63 -11.56
C VAL A 331 25.57 -2.59 -11.09
N LEU A 332 25.52 -2.20 -9.81
CA LEU A 332 26.47 -1.24 -9.24
C LEU A 332 27.86 -1.83 -8.97
N ARG A 333 27.98 -3.17 -8.87
CA ARG A 333 29.23 -3.84 -8.48
C ARG A 333 29.47 -5.14 -9.26
N PRO A 334 29.67 -5.08 -10.59
CA PRO A 334 29.89 -6.28 -11.42
C PRO A 334 31.19 -7.04 -11.09
N ASP A 335 32.18 -6.39 -10.45
CA ASP A 335 33.54 -6.95 -10.29
C ASP A 335 33.81 -7.70 -8.97
N SER A 336 32.82 -7.95 -8.11
CA SER A 336 33.01 -8.71 -6.86
C SER A 336 33.08 -10.24 -7.07
N GLY A 337 33.43 -10.68 -8.28
CA GLY A 337 33.57 -12.09 -8.65
C GLY A 337 34.82 -12.80 -8.09
N THR A 338 35.80 -12.09 -7.52
CA THR A 338 36.98 -12.72 -6.90
C THR A 338 37.61 -11.82 -5.84
N GLY A 339 37.59 -12.23 -4.58
CA GLY A 339 38.54 -11.74 -3.58
C GLY A 339 37.92 -11.22 -2.29
N ALA A 340 38.34 -11.84 -1.18
CA ALA A 340 38.16 -11.38 0.17
C ALA A 340 38.87 -10.03 0.41
N GLY A 341 38.17 -8.92 0.13
CA GLY A 341 38.30 -7.64 0.85
C GLY A 341 37.02 -7.40 1.66
N PRO A 342 36.85 -6.30 2.42
CA PRO A 342 35.58 -6.02 3.09
C PRO A 342 34.55 -5.61 2.02
N ALA A 343 34.08 -6.61 1.27
CA ALA A 343 32.93 -6.52 0.39
C ALA A 343 31.79 -6.06 1.29
N GLY A 344 31.31 -4.83 1.05
CA GLY A 344 30.33 -4.16 1.89
C GLY A 344 29.17 -5.11 2.17
N TYR A 345 29.14 -5.59 3.41
CA TYR A 345 28.11 -6.47 3.92
C TYR A 345 26.76 -5.83 3.65
N MET A 346 25.94 -6.48 2.84
CA MET A 346 24.55 -6.08 2.67
C MET A 346 23.72 -6.91 3.65
N GLY A 347 22.83 -6.27 4.39
CA GLY A 347 21.91 -7.02 5.27
C GLY A 347 20.74 -7.62 4.47
N CYS A 348 20.42 -7.06 3.30
CA CYS A 348 19.22 -7.36 2.54
C CYS A 348 19.35 -6.90 1.09
N ARG A 349 18.72 -7.62 0.15
CA ARG A 349 18.47 -7.19 -1.23
C ARG A 349 17.05 -7.55 -1.66
N LEU A 350 16.43 -6.71 -2.48
CA LEU A 350 15.10 -6.93 -3.03
C LEU A 350 15.22 -7.62 -4.40
N LEU A 351 14.62 -8.78 -4.53
CA LEU A 351 14.24 -9.33 -5.84
C LEU A 351 12.99 -8.59 -6.33
N PRO A 352 12.57 -8.73 -7.60
CA PRO A 352 11.40 -8.04 -8.13
C PRO A 352 10.18 -8.13 -7.20
N SER A 353 9.93 -7.03 -6.48
CA SER A 353 8.93 -6.86 -5.43
C SER A 353 8.06 -5.67 -5.77
N GLY A 354 6.85 -5.57 -5.27
CA GLY A 354 6.01 -4.39 -5.49
C GLY A 354 4.55 -4.76 -5.62
N CYS A 355 3.80 -4.00 -6.41
CA CYS A 355 2.36 -4.18 -6.47
C CYS A 355 1.75 -3.93 -7.84
N ILE A 356 0.66 -4.67 -8.10
CA ILE A 356 -0.31 -4.40 -9.17
C ILE A 356 -1.53 -3.72 -8.54
N VAL A 357 -1.90 -2.56 -9.09
CA VAL A 357 -3.00 -1.72 -8.62
C VAL A 357 -4.05 -1.64 -9.71
N GLU A 358 -5.27 -2.09 -9.41
CA GLU A 358 -6.40 -2.17 -10.33
C GLU A 358 -7.58 -1.35 -9.79
N ASP A 359 -8.06 -0.38 -10.56
CA ASP A 359 -9.23 0.43 -10.20
C ASP A 359 -10.51 -0.42 -10.19
N MET A 360 -11.32 -0.18 -9.18
CA MET A 360 -12.63 -0.79 -9.01
C MET A 360 -13.75 0.22 -9.30
N GLN A 361 -14.92 -0.29 -9.67
CA GLN A 361 -16.10 0.52 -10.03
C GLN A 361 -16.63 1.41 -8.89
N ASN A 362 -16.25 1.11 -7.65
CA ASN A 362 -16.64 1.85 -6.44
C ASN A 362 -15.64 2.98 -6.08
N GLY A 363 -14.60 3.21 -6.90
CA GLY A 363 -13.55 4.20 -6.65
C GLY A 363 -12.45 3.74 -5.69
N TYR A 364 -12.43 2.45 -5.34
CA TYR A 364 -11.34 1.80 -4.58
C TYR A 364 -10.35 1.16 -5.54
N ALA A 365 -9.20 0.74 -5.01
CA ALA A 365 -8.20 0.00 -5.75
C ALA A 365 -8.03 -1.39 -5.15
N LYS A 366 -8.09 -2.42 -6.00
CA LYS A 366 -7.62 -3.76 -5.66
C LYS A 366 -6.10 -3.78 -5.84
N VAL A 367 -5.38 -4.24 -4.83
CA VAL A 367 -3.92 -4.25 -4.78
C VAL A 367 -3.46 -5.69 -4.60
N THR A 368 -2.65 -6.18 -5.54
CA THR A 368 -1.90 -7.43 -5.38
C THR A 368 -0.47 -7.06 -5.08
N TRP A 369 0.00 -7.37 -3.87
CA TRP A 369 1.33 -7.02 -3.40
C TRP A 369 2.20 -8.28 -3.32
N VAL A 370 3.44 -8.17 -3.80
CA VAL A 370 4.46 -9.21 -3.72
C VAL A 370 5.69 -8.61 -3.04
N VAL A 371 6.15 -9.26 -1.98
CA VAL A 371 7.44 -8.98 -1.37
C VAL A 371 8.34 -10.16 -1.67
N HIS A 372 9.53 -9.91 -2.18
CA HIS A 372 10.53 -10.92 -2.45
C HIS A 372 11.91 -10.38 -2.07
N ALA A 373 12.45 -10.86 -0.96
CA ALA A 373 13.71 -10.39 -0.40
C ALA A 373 14.67 -11.54 -0.15
N GLU A 374 15.95 -11.24 -0.23
CA GLU A 374 17.02 -12.10 0.27
C GLU A 374 17.81 -11.33 1.32
N TYR A 375 18.06 -11.94 2.48
CA TYR A 375 18.74 -11.28 3.59
C TYR A 375 19.67 -12.23 4.33
N ASP A 376 20.67 -11.66 5.00
CA ASP A 376 21.55 -12.45 5.87
C ASP A 376 20.82 -12.82 7.16
N GLU A 377 20.57 -14.12 7.33
CA GLU A 377 19.91 -14.68 8.50
C GLU A 377 20.79 -14.56 9.75
N ALA A 378 22.12 -14.56 9.59
CA ALA A 378 23.06 -14.45 10.72
C ALA A 378 23.00 -13.07 11.41
N ALA A 379 22.42 -12.06 10.75
CA ALA A 379 22.18 -10.74 11.34
C ALA A 379 21.01 -10.75 12.34
N VAL A 380 20.12 -11.73 12.23
CA VAL A 380 18.93 -11.86 13.06
C VAL A 380 19.31 -12.60 14.34
N HIS A 381 18.93 -12.05 15.49
CA HIS A 381 19.23 -12.70 16.76
C HIS A 381 18.43 -14.01 16.87
N GLU A 382 19.05 -15.10 17.36
CA GLU A 382 18.45 -16.44 17.53
C GLU A 382 17.18 -16.49 18.42
N LEU A 383 16.80 -15.39 19.06
CA LEU A 383 15.63 -15.28 19.92
C LEU A 383 14.43 -14.65 19.20
N TYR A 384 14.64 -14.13 17.99
CA TYR A 384 13.58 -13.73 17.07
C TYR A 384 12.96 -14.98 16.48
#